data_AF-A0A505H7J4-F1
#
_entry.id   AF-A0A505H7J4-F1
#
_cell.length_a   1.000
_cell.length_b   1.000
_cell.length_c   1.000
_cell.angle_alpha   90.00
_cell.angle_beta   90.00
_cell.angle_gamma   90.00
#
_symmetry.space_group_name_H-M   'P 1'
#
loop_
_entity.id
_entity.type
_entity.pdbx_description
1 polymer ?
#
loop_
_entity_poly.entity_id
_entity_poly.type
_entity_poly.pdbx_seq_one_letter_code
_entity_poly.pdbx_strand_id
1 'polypeptide(L)'
;MRARRRTIWTTVLLTAAVVATPAPAHAGTATGSGGQKLTVTPSTGLSRSGATVSVSGRGYDVDKGIYVAYCVDNGPGVAATPCGGGADTTGSLGASQWISSNPPAYAEGLPEPYGPGGSFSVTVKVTPTIGDVDCTVRRCAVVTRADHTRASDRSQDVRVPVTFAAGATSAPPKAGPAPKATTPAATPRTTTGQDAPAPAASGNAPAAAGAAGVTG
;
A
#
# COMPACT_ATOMS: atom_id res chain seq x y z
N MET A 1 23.97 -76.87 -18.84
CA MET A 1 23.12 -75.70 -19.11
C MET A 1 22.45 -75.26 -17.81
N ARG A 2 22.80 -74.09 -17.24
CA ARG A 2 22.09 -73.49 -16.10
C ARG A 2 21.58 -72.11 -16.51
N ALA A 3 20.26 -71.96 -16.63
CA ALA A 3 19.61 -70.73 -17.05
C ALA A 3 19.60 -69.71 -15.91
N ARG A 4 20.20 -68.54 -16.12
CA ARG A 4 20.13 -67.39 -15.20
C ARG A 4 18.84 -66.62 -15.47
N ARG A 5 17.89 -66.66 -14.53
CA ARG A 5 16.70 -65.79 -14.56
C ARG A 5 17.14 -64.36 -14.20
N ARG A 6 16.87 -63.41 -15.11
CA ARG A 6 17.10 -61.99 -14.90
C ARG A 6 15.83 -61.39 -14.29
N THR A 7 15.89 -61.01 -13.03
CA THR A 7 14.80 -60.28 -12.35
C THR A 7 14.92 -58.80 -12.71
N ILE A 8 13.95 -58.28 -13.46
CA ILE A 8 13.85 -56.86 -13.82
C ILE A 8 13.11 -56.16 -12.67
N TRP A 9 13.77 -55.21 -12.01
CA TRP A 9 13.16 -54.36 -10.99
C TRP A 9 12.61 -53.11 -11.66
N THR A 10 11.28 -53.01 -11.74
CA THR A 10 10.56 -51.82 -12.18
C THR A 10 10.48 -50.85 -11.01
N THR A 11 11.34 -49.84 -10.97
CA THR A 11 11.24 -48.70 -10.05
C THR A 11 10.08 -47.80 -10.49
N VAL A 12 9.02 -47.76 -9.68
CA VAL A 12 7.92 -46.80 -9.81
C VAL A 12 8.34 -45.51 -9.10
N LEU A 13 8.51 -44.42 -9.86
CA LEU A 13 8.68 -43.08 -9.27
C LEU A 13 7.31 -42.53 -8.85
N LEU A 14 7.10 -42.39 -7.53
CA LEU A 14 5.99 -41.59 -6.99
C LEU A 14 6.37 -40.11 -7.01
N THR A 15 5.71 -39.31 -7.83
CA THR A 15 5.76 -37.85 -7.77
C THR A 15 4.79 -37.36 -6.67
N ALA A 16 5.32 -36.89 -5.55
CA ALA A 16 4.53 -36.22 -4.52
C ALA A 16 4.17 -34.80 -5.00
N ALA A 17 2.89 -34.57 -5.30
CA ALA A 17 2.38 -33.23 -5.60
C ALA A 17 2.26 -32.42 -4.30
N VAL A 18 3.06 -31.36 -4.17
CA VAL A 18 2.94 -30.39 -3.06
C VAL A 18 1.77 -29.47 -3.37
N VAL A 19 0.66 -29.64 -2.67
CA VAL A 19 -0.48 -28.72 -2.72
C VAL A 19 -0.15 -27.52 -1.83
N ALA A 20 0.16 -26.37 -2.43
CA ALA A 20 0.33 -25.12 -1.70
C ALA A 20 -1.05 -24.59 -1.28
N THR A 21 -1.32 -24.54 0.02
CA THR A 21 -2.51 -23.88 0.57
C THR A 21 -2.30 -22.37 0.57
N PRO A 22 -3.29 -21.56 0.12
CA PRO A 22 -3.17 -20.11 0.19
C PRO A 22 -3.11 -19.66 1.66
N ALA A 23 -2.20 -18.74 1.97
CA ALA A 23 -2.11 -18.15 3.29
C ALA A 23 -3.41 -17.39 3.63
N PRO A 24 -3.85 -17.39 4.92
CA PRO A 24 -5.04 -16.67 5.32
C PRO A 24 -4.88 -15.16 5.07
N ALA A 25 -5.95 -14.52 4.63
CA ALA A 25 -5.99 -13.06 4.43
C ALA A 25 -5.84 -12.33 5.78
N HIS A 26 -4.89 -11.40 5.87
CA HIS A 26 -4.66 -10.62 7.08
C HIS A 26 -5.70 -9.53 7.28
N ALA A 27 -6.46 -9.62 8.38
CA ALA A 27 -7.40 -8.59 8.80
C ALA A 27 -6.69 -7.48 9.57
N GLY A 28 -7.03 -6.23 9.27
CA GLY A 28 -6.64 -5.06 10.04
C GLY A 28 -7.83 -4.52 10.81
N THR A 29 -7.65 -4.14 12.07
CA THR A 29 -8.72 -3.60 12.92
C THR A 29 -8.28 -2.32 13.61
N ALA A 30 -9.18 -1.34 13.70
CA ALA A 30 -8.97 -0.10 14.43
C ALA A 30 -10.20 0.27 15.26
N THR A 31 -9.97 1.12 16.28
CA THR A 31 -11.01 1.62 17.18
C THR A 31 -11.10 3.14 17.06
N GLY A 32 -12.32 3.66 16.92
CA GLY A 32 -12.63 5.09 16.89
C GLY A 32 -12.71 5.73 18.28
N SER A 33 -12.82 7.06 18.30
CA SER A 33 -12.93 7.85 19.53
C SER A 33 -14.19 7.56 20.34
N GLY A 34 -15.28 7.16 19.68
CA GLY A 34 -16.53 6.73 20.30
C GLY A 34 -16.59 5.23 20.63
N GLY A 35 -15.46 4.50 20.50
CA GLY A 35 -15.42 3.04 20.71
C GLY A 35 -15.89 2.22 19.50
N GLN A 36 -16.15 2.86 18.35
CA GLN A 36 -16.47 2.18 17.10
C GLN A 36 -15.34 1.21 16.75
N LYS A 37 -15.66 0.06 16.17
CA LYS A 37 -14.66 -0.89 15.66
C LYS A 37 -14.84 -1.06 14.16
N LEU A 38 -13.74 -0.92 13.42
CA LEU A 38 -13.66 -1.12 11.97
C LEU A 38 -12.67 -2.23 11.68
N THR A 39 -13.05 -3.19 10.85
CA THR A 39 -12.19 -4.29 10.39
C THR A 39 -12.16 -4.32 8.87
N VAL A 40 -10.98 -4.53 8.29
CA VAL A 40 -10.75 -4.61 6.84
C VAL A 40 -9.98 -5.88 6.51
N THR A 41 -10.48 -6.66 5.56
CA THR A 41 -9.89 -7.93 5.16
C THR A 41 -9.92 -8.11 3.64
N PRO A 42 -8.77 -8.39 2.99
CA PRO A 42 -7.41 -8.21 3.50
C PRO A 42 -7.08 -6.73 3.73
N SER A 43 -6.21 -6.43 4.69
CA SER A 43 -5.65 -5.08 4.89
C SER A 43 -4.22 -4.95 4.37
N THR A 44 -3.50 -6.07 4.19
CA THR A 44 -2.09 -6.06 3.75
C THR A 44 -1.87 -7.02 2.61
N GLY A 45 -0.81 -6.80 1.82
CA GLY A 45 -0.48 -7.66 0.69
C GLY A 45 -1.48 -7.53 -0.46
N LEU A 46 -2.14 -6.38 -0.58
CA LEU A 46 -3.13 -6.12 -1.63
C LEU A 46 -2.49 -6.17 -3.01
N SER A 47 -3.24 -6.66 -4.00
CA SER A 47 -2.76 -6.72 -5.38
C SER A 47 -2.49 -5.32 -5.94
N ARG A 48 -1.35 -5.16 -6.62
CA ARG A 48 -1.01 -3.92 -7.34
C ARG A 48 -1.86 -3.67 -8.58
N SER A 49 -2.67 -4.65 -9.02
CA SER A 49 -3.71 -4.42 -10.03
C SER A 49 -4.99 -3.80 -9.46
N GLY A 50 -5.02 -3.55 -8.15
CA GLY A 50 -6.24 -3.25 -7.40
C GLY A 50 -6.83 -4.51 -6.76
N ALA A 51 -7.61 -4.31 -5.71
CA ALA A 51 -8.25 -5.35 -4.93
C ALA A 51 -9.62 -4.89 -4.44
N THR A 52 -10.49 -5.83 -4.09
CA THR A 52 -11.71 -5.58 -3.33
C THR A 52 -11.49 -6.11 -1.92
N VAL A 53 -11.72 -5.28 -0.91
CA VAL A 53 -11.61 -5.64 0.51
C VAL A 53 -12.99 -5.69 1.14
N SER A 54 -13.20 -6.64 2.04
CA SER A 54 -14.38 -6.70 2.90
C SER A 54 -14.17 -5.81 4.11
N VAL A 55 -15.17 -5.00 4.43
CA VAL A 55 -15.13 -4.02 5.52
C VAL A 55 -16.32 -4.23 6.43
N SER A 56 -16.09 -4.44 7.72
CA SER A 56 -17.15 -4.55 8.71
C SER A 56 -16.95 -3.55 9.84
N GLY A 57 -18.06 -2.95 10.27
CA GLY A 57 -18.10 -1.96 11.33
C GLY A 57 -19.12 -2.30 12.41
N ARG A 58 -18.90 -1.80 13.63
CA ARG A 58 -19.90 -1.80 14.72
C ARG A 58 -19.68 -0.67 15.71
N GLY A 59 -20.72 -0.33 16.47
CA GLY A 59 -20.69 0.70 17.51
C GLY A 59 -20.79 2.12 16.97
N TYR A 60 -21.18 2.29 15.71
CA TYR A 60 -21.39 3.61 15.11
C TYR A 60 -22.69 4.24 15.64
N ASP A 61 -22.68 5.56 15.80
CA ASP A 61 -23.89 6.33 16.08
C ASP A 61 -24.82 6.31 14.84
N VAL A 62 -26.00 5.70 14.98
CA VAL A 62 -26.94 5.48 13.87
C VAL A 62 -27.71 6.74 13.48
N ASP A 63 -27.66 7.80 14.29
CA ASP A 63 -28.27 9.10 13.99
C ASP A 63 -27.39 9.92 13.03
N LYS A 64 -26.20 9.42 12.69
CA LYS A 64 -25.24 10.06 11.79
C LYS A 64 -24.88 9.11 10.65
N GLY A 65 -25.16 9.51 9.41
CA GLY A 65 -24.65 8.79 8.24
C GLY A 65 -23.13 8.91 8.12
N ILE A 66 -22.50 7.87 7.56
CA ILE A 66 -21.06 7.80 7.31
C ILE A 66 -20.75 7.36 5.89
N TYR A 67 -19.57 7.76 5.42
CA TYR A 67 -18.89 7.08 4.32
C TYR A 67 -17.88 6.08 4.85
N VAL A 68 -17.90 4.86 4.32
CA VAL A 68 -16.81 3.88 4.38
C VAL A 68 -16.02 4.04 3.08
N ALA A 69 -14.79 4.55 3.12
CA ALA A 69 -14.08 4.96 1.91
C ALA A 69 -12.59 4.64 1.95
N TYR A 70 -12.01 4.39 0.77
CA TYR A 70 -10.56 4.30 0.61
C TYR A 70 -9.96 5.69 0.35
N CYS A 71 -9.06 6.15 1.22
CA CYS A 71 -8.53 7.51 1.17
C CYS A 71 -7.03 7.58 1.50
N VAL A 72 -6.40 8.69 1.12
CA VAL A 72 -5.09 9.06 1.63
C VAL A 72 -5.22 9.40 3.12
N ASP A 73 -4.38 8.78 3.95
CA ASP A 73 -4.36 9.04 5.39
C ASP A 73 -3.37 10.18 5.69
N ASN A 74 -3.93 11.36 5.97
CA ASN A 74 -3.16 12.57 6.31
C ASN A 74 -2.79 12.64 7.80
N GLY A 75 -3.08 11.58 8.57
CA GLY A 75 -2.76 11.47 9.99
C GLY A 75 -3.94 11.74 10.92
N PRO A 76 -3.72 11.58 12.25
CA PRO A 76 -4.77 11.71 13.26
C PRO A 76 -5.39 13.10 13.28
N GLY A 77 -6.71 13.17 13.44
CA GLY A 77 -7.46 14.43 13.53
C GLY A 77 -7.55 15.23 12.22
N VAL A 78 -6.80 14.86 11.19
CA VAL A 78 -6.83 15.50 9.87
C VAL A 78 -7.70 14.68 8.92
N ALA A 79 -8.59 15.32 8.17
CA ALA A 79 -9.46 14.62 7.23
C ALA A 79 -8.65 13.73 6.26
N ALA A 80 -9.06 12.47 6.13
CA ALA A 80 -8.53 11.58 5.10
C ALA A 80 -9.05 12.03 3.73
N THR A 81 -8.15 12.48 2.86
CA THR A 81 -8.46 13.04 1.54
C THR A 81 -7.18 13.18 0.72
N PRO A 82 -7.20 13.04 -0.62
CA PRO A 82 -8.34 12.63 -1.44
C PRO A 82 -8.76 11.19 -1.17
N CYS A 83 -10.01 10.87 -1.52
CA CYS A 83 -10.52 9.51 -1.52
C CYS A 83 -10.56 8.94 -2.94
N GLY A 84 -10.34 7.64 -3.07
CA GLY A 84 -10.52 6.90 -4.32
C GLY A 84 -11.95 7.02 -4.82
N GLY A 85 -12.14 6.99 -6.14
CA GLY A 85 -13.44 7.17 -6.77
C GLY A 85 -13.93 8.62 -6.85
N GLY A 86 -13.28 9.59 -6.20
CA GLY A 86 -13.72 10.99 -6.22
C GLY A 86 -15.01 11.21 -5.42
N ALA A 87 -15.80 12.22 -5.80
CA ALA A 87 -17.05 12.57 -5.12
C ALA A 87 -18.19 11.60 -5.51
N ASP A 88 -18.07 10.33 -5.12
CA ASP A 88 -19.10 9.32 -5.36
C ASP A 88 -19.99 9.14 -4.13
N THR A 89 -21.08 9.91 -4.12
CA THR A 89 -22.10 9.83 -3.07
C THR A 89 -23.03 8.63 -3.23
N THR A 90 -22.99 7.95 -4.39
CA THR A 90 -23.81 6.78 -4.70
C THR A 90 -23.12 5.46 -4.33
N GLY A 91 -21.79 5.49 -4.20
CA GLY A 91 -20.95 4.29 -4.03
C GLY A 91 -20.80 3.44 -5.30
N SER A 92 -21.28 3.90 -6.45
CA SER A 92 -21.29 3.15 -7.72
C SER A 92 -19.89 2.85 -8.26
N LEU A 93 -18.89 3.68 -7.96
CA LEU A 93 -17.50 3.47 -8.32
C LEU A 93 -16.82 2.44 -7.40
N GLY A 94 -17.44 2.14 -6.24
CA GLY A 94 -17.05 1.07 -5.33
C GLY A 94 -15.87 1.40 -4.42
N ALA A 95 -15.27 2.59 -4.52
CA ALA A 95 -14.20 3.05 -3.62
C ALA A 95 -14.74 3.72 -2.33
N SER A 96 -16.05 3.97 -2.28
CA SER A 96 -16.80 4.45 -1.13
C SER A 96 -18.13 3.72 -1.03
N GLN A 97 -18.68 3.62 0.18
CA GLN A 97 -20.03 3.12 0.47
C GLN A 97 -20.69 4.08 1.46
N TRP A 98 -21.93 4.46 1.21
CA TRP A 98 -22.70 5.32 2.11
C TRP A 98 -23.57 4.47 3.02
N ILE A 99 -23.39 4.61 4.32
CA ILE A 99 -24.21 3.95 5.34
C ILE A 99 -25.01 5.02 6.09
N SER A 100 -26.33 4.90 6.10
CA SER A 100 -27.21 5.80 6.85
C SER A 100 -28.59 5.19 7.04
N SER A 101 -29.07 5.16 8.29
CA SER A 101 -30.47 4.80 8.60
C SER A 101 -31.43 6.00 8.50
N ASN A 102 -30.89 7.21 8.38
CA ASN A 102 -31.63 8.47 8.34
C ASN A 102 -31.12 9.37 7.20
N PRO A 103 -31.23 8.93 5.92
CA PRO A 103 -30.78 9.75 4.80
C PRO A 103 -31.63 11.03 4.66
N PRO A 104 -31.05 12.11 4.10
CA PRO A 104 -31.84 13.25 3.67
C PRO A 104 -32.79 12.85 2.52
N ALA A 105 -33.91 13.58 2.36
CA ALA A 105 -34.98 13.23 1.42
C ALA A 105 -34.51 12.98 -0.03
N TYR A 106 -33.48 13.69 -0.50
CA TYR A 106 -32.94 13.50 -1.85
C TYR A 106 -32.18 12.18 -2.05
N ALA A 107 -31.91 11.45 -0.96
CA ALA A 107 -31.10 10.24 -0.95
C ALA A 107 -31.82 9.04 -0.34
N GLU A 108 -33.14 9.11 -0.19
CA GLU A 108 -33.93 7.96 0.25
C GLU A 108 -33.67 6.76 -0.67
N GLY A 109 -33.35 5.62 -0.05
CA GLY A 109 -33.05 4.37 -0.75
C GLY A 109 -31.66 4.30 -1.41
N LEU A 110 -30.81 5.33 -1.28
CA LEU A 110 -29.43 5.30 -1.80
C LEU A 110 -28.42 4.66 -0.82
N PRO A 111 -28.33 5.06 0.46
CA PRO A 111 -27.41 4.42 1.39
C PRO A 111 -27.94 3.10 1.92
N GLU A 112 -27.01 2.22 2.27
CA GLU A 112 -27.32 1.03 3.05
C GLU A 112 -27.64 1.45 4.50
N PRO A 113 -28.74 0.97 5.11
CA PRO A 113 -29.02 1.26 6.51
C PRO A 113 -28.01 0.58 7.44
N TYR A 114 -27.80 1.14 8.63
CA TYR A 114 -27.09 0.42 9.68
C TYR A 114 -27.87 -0.80 10.14
N GLY A 115 -27.14 -1.88 10.43
CA GLY A 115 -27.62 -3.00 11.21
C GLY A 115 -27.61 -2.71 12.73
N PRO A 116 -28.06 -3.66 13.56
CA PRO A 116 -28.14 -3.53 15.01
C PRO A 116 -26.82 -3.05 15.64
N GLY A 117 -26.90 -2.15 16.62
CA GLY A 117 -25.73 -1.60 17.31
C GLY A 117 -24.80 -0.78 16.42
N GLY A 118 -25.32 -0.15 15.37
CA GLY A 118 -24.54 0.65 14.43
C GLY A 118 -23.56 -0.20 13.63
N SER A 119 -24.00 -1.38 13.18
CA SER A 119 -23.18 -2.31 12.42
C SER A 119 -23.37 -2.16 10.92
N PHE A 120 -22.37 -2.59 10.15
CA PHE A 120 -22.46 -2.72 8.70
C PHE A 120 -21.43 -3.74 8.19
N SER A 121 -21.66 -4.25 6.98
CA SER A 121 -20.70 -5.06 6.25
C SER A 121 -20.79 -4.74 4.76
N VAL A 122 -19.72 -4.20 4.20
CA VAL A 122 -19.66 -3.76 2.79
C VAL A 122 -18.35 -4.18 2.14
N THR A 123 -18.22 -3.91 0.85
CA THR A 123 -16.94 -4.07 0.14
C THR A 123 -16.44 -2.73 -0.37
N VAL A 124 -15.13 -2.57 -0.41
CA VAL A 124 -14.46 -1.36 -0.93
C VAL A 124 -13.38 -1.77 -1.92
N LYS A 125 -13.36 -1.14 -3.09
CA LYS A 125 -12.29 -1.27 -4.07
C LYS A 125 -11.12 -0.38 -3.67
N VAL A 126 -9.93 -0.95 -3.66
CA VAL A 126 -8.67 -0.28 -3.32
C VAL A 126 -7.69 -0.44 -4.48
N THR A 127 -6.98 0.64 -4.80
CA THR A 127 -6.02 0.72 -5.91
C THR A 127 -4.68 1.24 -5.41
N PRO A 128 -3.55 0.89 -6.07
CA PRO A 128 -2.24 1.38 -5.65
C PRO A 128 -2.10 2.90 -5.77
N THR A 129 -3.01 3.58 -6.48
CA THR A 129 -3.03 5.03 -6.61
C THR A 129 -4.40 5.63 -6.27
N ILE A 130 -4.39 6.87 -5.79
CA ILE A 130 -5.56 7.74 -5.66
C ILE A 130 -5.21 9.07 -6.33
N GLY A 131 -5.75 9.31 -7.53
CA GLY A 131 -5.25 10.40 -8.38
C GLY A 131 -3.74 10.25 -8.59
N ASP A 132 -2.99 11.30 -8.29
CA ASP A 132 -1.51 11.31 -8.38
C ASP A 132 -0.80 10.72 -7.15
N VAL A 133 -1.53 10.31 -6.11
CA VAL A 133 -0.93 9.76 -4.89
C VAL A 133 -0.64 8.27 -5.06
N ASP A 134 0.63 7.87 -4.96
CA ASP A 134 1.06 6.48 -4.90
C ASP A 134 0.93 5.91 -3.48
N CYS A 135 -0.11 5.11 -3.25
CA CYS A 135 -0.41 4.42 -1.99
C CYS A 135 0.46 3.19 -1.73
N THR A 136 1.39 2.85 -2.63
CA THR A 136 2.43 1.84 -2.35
C THR A 136 3.58 2.43 -1.52
N VAL A 137 3.70 3.76 -1.48
CA VAL A 137 4.72 4.48 -0.68
C VAL A 137 4.11 5.49 0.30
N ARG A 138 2.96 6.08 -0.02
CA ARG A 138 2.19 6.95 0.87
C ARG A 138 1.22 6.13 1.71
N ARG A 139 0.90 6.62 2.92
CA ARG A 139 -0.12 6.00 3.77
C ARG A 139 -1.51 6.25 3.19
N CYS A 140 -2.18 5.15 2.85
CA CYS A 140 -3.59 5.14 2.49
C CYS A 140 -4.32 4.15 3.40
N ALA A 141 -5.61 4.37 3.61
CA ALA A 141 -6.42 3.63 4.57
C ALA A 141 -7.84 3.47 4.06
N VAL A 142 -8.51 2.42 4.52
CA VAL A 142 -9.97 2.41 4.52
C VAL A 142 -10.40 3.11 5.80
N VAL A 143 -11.25 4.11 5.65
CA VAL A 143 -11.70 4.98 6.73
C VAL A 143 -13.20 5.01 6.81
N THR A 144 -13.71 5.29 8.00
CA THR A 144 -15.04 5.85 8.18
C THR A 144 -14.93 7.34 8.45
N ARG A 145 -15.91 8.10 7.97
CA ARG A 145 -16.07 9.54 8.23
C ARG A 145 -17.55 9.89 8.20
N ALA A 146 -17.96 10.92 8.94
CA ALA A 146 -19.30 11.46 8.78
C ALA A 146 -19.57 11.83 7.31
N ASP A 147 -20.80 11.60 6.85
CA ASP A 147 -21.18 11.87 5.49
C ASP A 147 -21.20 13.39 5.17
N HIS A 148 -21.54 13.72 3.93
CA HIS A 148 -21.48 15.09 3.42
C HIS A 148 -22.43 16.06 4.13
N THR A 149 -23.44 15.57 4.84
CA THR A 149 -24.33 16.42 5.64
C THR A 149 -23.66 16.95 6.90
N ARG A 150 -22.55 16.31 7.33
CA ARG A 150 -21.79 16.60 8.56
C ARG A 150 -20.29 16.54 8.29
N ALA A 151 -19.83 17.17 7.19
CA ALA A 151 -18.48 16.98 6.68
C ALA A 151 -17.33 17.32 7.66
N SER A 152 -17.59 18.17 8.67
CA SER A 152 -16.63 18.54 9.72
C SER A 152 -16.67 17.66 10.97
N ASP A 153 -17.69 16.80 11.12
CA ASP A 153 -17.82 15.91 12.28
C ASP A 153 -16.86 14.73 12.17
N ARG A 154 -15.95 14.59 13.14
CA ARG A 154 -14.93 13.53 13.23
C ARG A 154 -15.25 12.50 14.31
N SER A 155 -16.42 12.56 14.94
CA SER A 155 -16.80 11.63 16.01
C SER A 155 -16.95 10.19 15.52
N GLN A 156 -17.10 9.98 14.21
CA GLN A 156 -17.26 8.68 13.55
C GLN A 156 -16.01 8.25 12.78
N ASP A 157 -14.89 8.97 12.91
CA ASP A 157 -13.66 8.65 12.20
C ASP A 157 -12.98 7.40 12.79
N VAL A 158 -12.79 6.38 11.95
CA VAL A 158 -11.95 5.20 12.22
C VAL A 158 -11.07 4.94 11.00
N ARG A 159 -9.82 4.50 11.19
CA ARG A 159 -8.85 4.34 10.10
C ARG A 159 -8.14 3.00 10.21
N VAL A 160 -8.28 2.17 9.19
CA VAL A 160 -7.51 0.93 9.06
C VAL A 160 -6.53 1.12 7.90
N PRO A 161 -5.23 1.25 8.17
CA PRO A 161 -4.21 1.34 7.14
C PRO A 161 -4.26 0.12 6.21
N VAL A 162 -4.00 0.35 4.93
CA VAL A 162 -3.85 -0.73 3.96
C VAL A 162 -2.49 -0.71 3.29
N THR A 163 -1.96 -1.88 2.95
CA THR A 163 -0.67 -2.01 2.25
C THR A 163 -0.77 -2.92 1.04
N PHE A 164 -0.14 -2.50 -0.04
CA PHE A 164 -0.01 -3.29 -1.26
C PHE A 164 1.20 -4.22 -1.17
N ALA A 165 1.12 -5.35 -1.86
CA ALA A 165 2.25 -6.27 -1.97
C ALA A 165 3.51 -5.54 -2.46
N ALA A 166 4.67 -5.96 -1.98
CA ALA A 166 5.94 -5.54 -2.56
C ALA A 166 5.94 -5.89 -4.06
N GLY A 167 6.53 -5.01 -4.87
CA GLY A 167 6.70 -5.31 -6.29
C GLY A 167 7.56 -6.55 -6.41
N ALA A 168 7.32 -7.37 -7.43
CA ALA A 168 8.31 -8.35 -7.82
C ALA A 168 9.56 -7.56 -8.24
N THR A 169 10.50 -7.38 -7.32
CA THR A 169 11.85 -6.99 -7.69
C THR A 169 12.30 -8.11 -8.61
N SER A 170 12.48 -7.83 -9.90
CA SER A 170 13.12 -8.79 -10.79
C SER A 170 14.41 -9.20 -10.09
N ALA A 171 14.53 -10.50 -9.78
CA ALA A 171 15.78 -11.00 -9.21
C ALA A 171 16.92 -10.50 -10.12
N PRO A 172 18.02 -9.99 -9.56
CA PRO A 172 19.19 -9.67 -10.38
C PRO A 172 19.48 -10.88 -11.27
N PRO A 173 19.72 -10.69 -12.59
CA PRO A 173 20.06 -11.82 -13.45
C PRO A 173 21.18 -12.59 -12.77
N LYS A 174 20.91 -13.88 -12.50
CA LYS A 174 21.86 -14.78 -11.86
C LYS A 174 23.16 -14.62 -12.62
N ALA A 175 24.21 -14.13 -11.95
CA ALA A 175 25.49 -13.86 -12.60
C ALA A 175 25.88 -15.12 -13.39
N GLY A 176 25.96 -14.98 -14.71
CA GLY A 176 26.52 -16.02 -15.55
C GLY A 176 27.94 -16.34 -15.06
N PRO A 177 28.47 -17.54 -15.34
CA PRO A 177 29.83 -17.89 -14.96
C PRO A 177 30.79 -16.76 -15.36
N ALA A 178 31.56 -16.26 -14.40
CA ALA A 178 32.55 -15.23 -14.65
C ALA A 178 33.47 -15.68 -15.81
N PRO A 179 33.72 -14.83 -16.82
CA PRO A 179 34.75 -15.11 -17.80
C PRO A 179 36.06 -15.37 -17.08
N LYS A 180 36.70 -16.49 -17.41
CA LYS A 180 38.00 -16.87 -16.88
C LYS A 180 38.99 -15.74 -17.15
N ALA A 181 39.50 -15.12 -16.08
CA ALA A 181 40.52 -14.10 -16.17
C ALA A 181 41.72 -14.65 -16.97
N THR A 182 41.98 -14.07 -18.13
CA THR A 182 43.22 -14.32 -18.87
C THR A 182 44.19 -13.23 -18.45
N THR A 183 45.28 -13.63 -17.81
CA THR A 183 46.35 -12.77 -17.33
C THR A 183 46.90 -11.92 -18.48
N PRO A 184 46.90 -10.58 -18.40
CA PRO A 184 47.69 -9.76 -19.31
C PRO A 184 49.17 -9.94 -19.01
N ALA A 185 49.95 -10.31 -20.03
CA ALA A 185 51.40 -10.33 -19.97
C ALA A 185 51.93 -8.90 -19.71
N ALA A 186 52.77 -8.77 -18.69
CA ALA A 186 53.45 -7.52 -18.36
C ALA A 186 54.41 -7.12 -19.49
N THR A 187 54.28 -5.89 -19.99
CA THR A 187 55.28 -5.25 -20.85
C THR A 187 56.14 -4.32 -19.98
N PRO A 188 57.49 -4.34 -20.07
CA PRO A 188 58.33 -3.44 -19.28
C PRO A 188 58.20 -2.00 -19.79
N ARG A 189 57.93 -1.04 -18.90
CA ARG A 189 58.03 0.39 -19.19
C ARG A 189 59.30 0.96 -18.57
N THR A 190 60.16 1.47 -19.44
CA THR A 190 61.43 2.14 -19.18
C THR A 190 61.25 3.41 -18.35
N THR A 191 62.16 3.60 -17.39
CA THR A 191 62.34 4.81 -16.57
C THR A 191 62.99 5.94 -17.37
N THR A 192 62.50 7.17 -17.20
CA THR A 192 63.25 8.42 -17.37
C THR A 192 62.55 9.49 -16.55
N GLY A 193 63.31 10.18 -15.70
CA GLY A 193 62.80 11.04 -14.65
C GLY A 193 62.78 12.54 -14.97
N GLN A 194 62.57 13.29 -13.88
CA GLN A 194 62.89 14.70 -13.65
C GLN A 194 61.96 15.76 -14.25
N ASP A 195 61.08 16.33 -13.40
CA ASP A 195 61.30 17.58 -12.66
C ASP A 195 59.99 18.35 -12.37
N ALA A 196 59.91 18.87 -11.15
CA ALA A 196 58.89 19.75 -10.57
C ALA A 196 59.04 21.21 -11.11
N PRO A 197 58.24 22.24 -10.72
CA PRO A 197 57.31 22.31 -9.59
C PRO A 197 55.96 23.04 -9.82
N ALA A 198 55.16 23.06 -8.76
CA ALA A 198 53.89 23.78 -8.58
C ALA A 198 53.99 25.31 -8.75
N PRO A 199 52.83 25.99 -8.83
CA PRO A 199 52.63 27.10 -7.92
C PRO A 199 51.31 27.05 -7.13
N ALA A 200 51.30 27.87 -6.09
CA ALA A 200 50.37 27.91 -4.98
C ALA A 200 49.14 28.84 -5.22
N ALA A 201 48.11 28.56 -4.42
CA ALA A 201 47.25 29.45 -3.63
C ALA A 201 46.49 30.63 -4.28
N SER A 202 45.22 30.74 -3.86
CA SER A 202 44.44 31.93 -3.43
C SER A 202 42.99 31.71 -3.87
N GLY A 203 41.93 31.81 -3.06
CA GLY A 203 41.64 32.69 -1.94
C GLY A 203 40.32 33.41 -2.28
N ASN A 204 39.26 33.16 -1.51
CA ASN A 204 38.28 34.15 -1.03
C ASN A 204 37.00 33.49 -0.46
N ALA A 205 36.72 33.85 0.79
CA ALA A 205 35.38 34.03 1.35
C ALA A 205 35.23 35.54 1.66
N PRO A 206 34.14 36.05 2.26
CA PRO A 206 32.70 35.72 2.20
C PRO A 206 31.88 36.97 1.75
N ALA A 207 30.55 36.88 1.64
CA ALA A 207 29.68 38.06 1.73
C ALA A 207 28.35 37.72 2.40
N ALA A 208 27.95 38.61 3.31
CA ALA A 208 26.90 38.48 4.29
C ALA A 208 25.56 39.13 3.87
N ALA A 209 24.52 38.74 4.60
CA ALA A 209 23.38 39.53 5.11
C ALA A 209 22.60 40.50 4.19
N GLY A 210 21.28 40.31 4.20
CA GLY A 210 20.29 41.35 3.91
C GLY A 210 18.94 40.98 4.52
N ALA A 211 18.52 41.74 5.53
CA ALA A 211 17.23 41.65 6.22
C ALA A 211 16.21 42.66 5.65
N ALA A 212 14.96 42.56 6.15
CA ALA A 212 13.78 43.43 5.97
C ALA A 212 12.94 43.18 4.70
N GLY A 213 11.60 43.20 4.71
CA GLY A 213 10.59 43.50 5.72
C GLY A 213 9.22 43.76 5.04
N VAL A 214 8.16 43.84 5.86
CA VAL A 214 6.89 44.55 5.64
C VAL A 214 5.73 43.91 4.81
N THR A 215 4.68 43.57 5.57
CA THR A 215 3.22 43.76 5.38
C THR A 215 2.59 43.84 3.98
N GLY A 216 1.54 43.03 3.82
CA GLY A 216 0.37 43.21 2.96
C GLY A 216 -0.73 42.27 3.38
#